data_AF-A0A482VJI2-F1
#
_entry.id   AF-A0A482VJI2-F1
#
_cell.length_a   1.000
_cell.length_b   1.000
_cell.length_c   1.000
_cell.angle_alpha   90.00
_cell.angle_beta   90.00
_cell.angle_gamma   90.00
#
_symmetry.space_group_name_H-M   'P 1'
#
loop_
_entity.id
_entity.type
_entity.pdbx_description
1 polymer ?
#
loop_
_entity_poly.entity_id
_entity_poly.type
_entity_poly.pdbx_seq_one_letter_code
_entity_poly.pdbx_strand_id
1 'polypeptide(L)' 'MRFGLMQSKVGLTSLLKNFRFTVNGRTTEPLKMKHNSIVLAAEGEIWLDAQKM' A
#
# COMPACT_ATOMS: atom_id res chain seq x y z
N MET A 1 -3.51 19.01 -9.00
CA MET A 1 -3.15 17.56 -8.94
C MET A 1 -4.33 16.66 -9.34
N ARG A 2 -4.71 16.62 -10.63
CA ARG A 2 -5.78 15.72 -11.09
C ARG A 2 -5.26 14.39 -11.63
N PHE A 3 -4.06 14.41 -12.20
CA PHE A 3 -3.40 13.23 -12.75
C PHE A 3 -3.02 12.20 -11.68
N GLY A 4 -2.37 12.62 -10.59
CA GLY A 4 -2.01 11.69 -9.50
C GLY A 4 -3.22 11.00 -8.88
N LEU A 5 -4.32 11.74 -8.68
CA LEU A 5 -5.58 11.15 -8.20
C LEU A 5 -6.16 10.12 -9.18
N MET A 6 -6.13 10.41 -10.48
CA MET A 6 -6.57 9.48 -11.52
C MET A 6 -5.69 8.22 -11.54
N GLN A 7 -4.36 8.38 -11.55
CA GLN A 7 -3.42 7.26 -11.55
C GLN A 7 -3.63 6.35 -10.34
N SER A 8 -3.76 6.93 -9.13
CA SER A 8 -4.01 6.14 -7.92
C SER A 8 -5.33 5.38 -7.98
N LYS A 9 -6.40 6.00 -8.48
CA LYS A 9 -7.71 5.35 -8.59
C LYS A 9 -7.70 4.20 -9.60
N VAL A 10 -7.10 4.40 -10.77
CA VAL A 10 -7.01 3.36 -11.81
C VAL A 10 -6.15 2.21 -11.33
N GLY A 11 -4.99 2.49 -10.73
CA GLY A 11 -4.12 1.46 -10.16
C GLY A 11 -4.82 0.66 -9.06
N LEU A 12 -5.42 1.34 -8.08
CA LEU A 12 -6.11 0.68 -6.97
C LEU A 12 -7.30 -0.15 -7.45
N THR A 13 -8.14 0.38 -8.33
CA THR A 13 -9.30 -0.34 -8.87
C THR A 13 -8.89 -1.59 -9.65
N SER A 14 -7.83 -1.49 -10.46
CA SER A 14 -7.30 -2.63 -11.22
C SER A 14 -6.78 -3.74 -10.29
N LEU A 15 -6.10 -3.38 -9.21
CA LEU A 15 -5.59 -4.33 -8.23
C LEU A 15 -6.74 -4.99 -7.44
N LEU A 16 -7.65 -4.21 -6.86
CA LEU A 16 -8.75 -4.71 -6.06
C LEU A 16 -9.77 -5.54 -6.86
N LYS A 17 -9.88 -5.31 -8.17
CA LYS A 17 -10.74 -6.11 -9.05
C LYS A 17 -10.23 -7.54 -9.24
N ASN A 18 -8.91 -7.73 -9.23
CA ASN A 18 -8.28 -9.00 -9.61
C ASN A 18 -7.65 -9.75 -8.43
N PHE A 19 -7.46 -9.07 -7.30
CA PHE A 19 -6.76 -9.63 -6.15
C PHE A 19 -7.48 -9.29 -4.84
N ARG A 20 -7.47 -10.27 -3.92
CA ARG A 20 -7.77 -10.08 -2.50
C ARG A 20 -6.48 -9.88 -1.74
N PHE A 21 -6.40 -8.80 -0.96
CA PHE A 21 -5.23 -8.49 -0.14
C PHE A 21 -5.51 -8.75 1.35
N THR A 22 -4.51 -9.26 2.06
CA THR A 22 -4.47 -9.35 3.53
C THR A 22 -3.13 -8.84 4.04
N VAL A 23 -3.08 -8.34 5.29
CA VAL A 23 -1.82 -7.93 5.91
C VAL A 23 -0.99 -9.19 6.18
N ASN A 24 0.24 -9.20 5.69
CA ASN A 24 1.18 -10.30 5.95
C ASN A 24 1.78 -10.11 7.35
N GLY A 25 1.99 -11.20 8.10
CA GLY A 25 2.56 -11.16 9.45
C GLY A 25 3.99 -10.61 9.56
N ARG A 26 4.67 -10.35 8.44
CA ARG A 26 5.96 -9.61 8.40
C ARG A 26 5.79 -8.11 8.56
N THR A 27 4.58 -7.58 8.39
CA THR A 27 4.32 -6.15 8.62
C THR A 27 4.28 -5.89 10.12
N THR A 28 5.10 -4.95 10.58
CA THR A 28 5.12 -4.55 11.99
C THR A 28 3.92 -3.66 12.30
N GLU A 29 3.07 -4.12 13.21
CA GLU A 29 1.91 -3.38 13.72
C GLU A 29 2.13 -3.00 15.20
N PRO A 30 1.80 -1.77 15.64
CA PRO A 30 1.23 -0.66 14.87
C PRO A 30 2.25 0.01 13.94
N LEU A 31 1.77 0.50 12.78
CA LEU A 31 2.59 1.15 11.77
C LEU A 31 3.21 2.45 12.34
N LYS A 32 4.54 2.50 12.42
CA LYS A 32 5.28 3.71 12.75
C LYS A 32 5.69 4.43 11.47
N MET A 33 5.83 5.75 11.52
CA MET A 33 6.21 6.57 10.36
C MET A 33 7.67 7.00 10.45
N LYS A 34 8.37 7.06 9.31
CA LYS A 34 9.74 7.56 9.25
C LYS A 34 9.77 9.07 9.51
N HIS A 35 10.53 9.46 10.53
CA HIS A 35 10.71 10.86 10.93
C HIS A 35 11.57 11.67 9.93
N ASN A 36 12.51 11.02 9.25
CA ASN A 36 13.45 11.66 8.32
C ASN A 36 13.28 11.13 6.89
N SER A 37 12.10 11.35 6.30
CA SER A 37 11.84 10.97 4.90
C SER A 37 11.25 12.14 4.11
N ILE A 38 11.71 12.32 2.87
CA ILE A 38 11.19 13.33 1.94
C ILE A 38 9.74 13.03 1.54
N VAL A 39 9.39 11.74 1.46
CA VAL A 39 8.03 11.24 1.19
C VAL A 39 7.57 10.44 2.40
N LEU A 40 6.30 10.62 2.81
CA LEU A 40 5.72 9.87 3.92
C LEU A 40 5.85 8.36 3.69
N ALA A 41 6.51 7.68 4.62
CA ALA A 41 6.79 6.25 4.53
C ALA A 41 6.74 5.60 5.91
N ALA A 42 6.40 4.32 5.96
CA ALA A 42 6.45 3.53 7.18
C ALA A 42 7.89 3.28 7.64
N GLU A 43 8.08 3.19 8.95
CA GLU A 43 9.30 2.73 9.61
C GLU A 43 9.40 1.21 9.44
N GLY A 44 10.04 0.79 8.34
CA GLY A 44 10.09 -0.60 7.90
C GLY A 44 9.42 -0.77 6.53
N GLU A 45 8.95 -1.97 6.26
CA GLU A 45 8.26 -2.34 5.02
C GLU A 45 6.81 -2.73 5.30
N ILE A 46 5.95 -2.56 4.30
CA ILE A 46 4.55 -2.99 4.35
C ILE A 46 4.43 -4.22 3.45
N TRP A 47 4.16 -5.36 4.06
CA TRP A 47 3.99 -6.64 3.39
C TRP A 47 2.50 -6.99 3.32
N LEU A 48 2.02 -7.26 2.11
CA LEU A 48 0.66 -7.73 1.85
C LEU A 48 0.71 -9.07 1.14
N ASP A 49 -0.16 -9.98 1.55
CA ASP A 49 -0.43 -11.20 0.78
C ASP A 49 -1.48 -10.88 -0.29
N ALA A 50 -1.19 -11.25 -1.53
CA ALA A 50 -2.08 -11.02 -2.67
C ALA A 50 -2.56 -12.35 -3.25
N GLN A 51 -3.86 -12.62 -3.14
CA GLN A 51 -4.49 -13.80 -3.73
C GLN A 51 -5.27 -13.40 -4.96
N LYS A 52 -4.95 -14.00 -6.12
CA LYS A 52 -5.71 -13.77 -7.35
C LYS A 52 -7.11 -14.36 -7.23
N MET A 53 -8.12 -13.61 -7.70
CA MET A 53 -9.51 -14.05 -7.81
C MET A 53 -9.80 -14.72 -9.15
#